data_AF-A0A3N4LIT0-F1
#
_entry.id   AF-A0A3N4LIT0-F1
#
_cell.length_a   1.000
_cell.length_b   1.000
_cell.length_c   1.000
_cell.angle_alpha   90.00
_cell.angle_beta   90.00
_cell.angle_gamma   90.00
#
_symmetry.space_group_name_H-M   'P 1'
#
loop_
_entity.id
_entity.type
_entity.pdbx_description
1 polymer ?
#
loop_
_entity_poly.entity_id
_entity_poly.type
_entity_poly.pdbx_seq_one_letter_code
_entity_poly.pdbx_strand_id
1 'polypeptide(L)'
;PSNHTEIFNLWYIRLSCLCLIGATQIACVEVKALEDLSAPGYWVAETPALGGGRGQKRHLVPWELRLLVIRLQALSFSDWRRALVFYYELAREARMELGRAINTKPNPDPVVIKLWKSRLKDLSIRVASALVEMGDFAAAVRHLESLRKTGGGGEVEAEVVEEDAKVRFMLGLLYIRIGNFSAAKESLPPPPQPASPKPSDNPPTHQTAPTYFYTDHILTSLLPTALGLWEASITAWSTPPPSSSSLHPPPSTILERHNLAVSLVYTGRLSQARDILEDLLEEGNAFFALTFNLCTLWELVTDGDVTKDKKRDVAEKVLAAGGRREAGAAWFKM
;
A
#
# COMPACT_ATOMS: atom_id res chain seq x y z
N PRO A 1 -34.60 8.86 -5.74
CA PRO A 1 -34.15 9.66 -4.56
C PRO A 1 -33.37 10.89 -5.06
N SER A 2 -33.56 12.07 -4.45
CA SER A 2 -33.13 13.36 -5.00
C SER A 2 -31.70 13.79 -4.63
N ASN A 3 -31.13 13.26 -3.54
CA ASN A 3 -29.77 13.62 -3.11
C ASN A 3 -28.73 12.57 -3.52
N HIS A 4 -28.30 12.59 -4.79
CA HIS A 4 -27.33 11.65 -5.33
C HIS A 4 -25.97 11.69 -4.59
N THR A 5 -25.51 12.89 -4.23
CA THR A 5 -24.22 13.09 -3.55
C THR A 5 -24.16 12.35 -2.22
N GLU A 6 -25.20 12.50 -1.39
CA GLU A 6 -25.27 11.85 -0.09
C GLU A 6 -25.30 10.32 -0.22
N ILE A 7 -26.08 9.80 -1.17
CA ILE A 7 -26.19 8.35 -1.41
C ILE A 7 -24.83 7.76 -1.79
N PHE A 8 -24.11 8.37 -2.74
CA PHE A 8 -22.81 7.86 -3.14
C PHE A 8 -21.74 8.03 -2.04
N ASN A 9 -21.82 9.07 -1.22
CA ASN A 9 -20.93 9.20 -0.06
C ASN A 9 -21.19 8.11 0.98
N LEU A 10 -22.45 7.76 1.25
CA LEU A 10 -22.79 6.65 2.14
C LEU A 10 -22.29 5.30 1.61
N TRP A 11 -22.42 5.08 0.30
CA TRP A 11 -21.82 3.91 -0.37
C TRP A 11 -20.30 3.86 -0.20
N TYR A 12 -19.61 4.97 -0.43
CA TYR A 12 -18.17 5.05 -0.25
C TYR A 12 -17.74 4.73 1.19
N ILE A 13 -18.40 5.34 2.18
CA ILE A 13 -18.12 5.11 3.60
C ILE A 13 -18.34 3.63 3.94
N ARG A 14 -19.49 3.06 3.56
CA ARG A 14 -19.82 1.67 3.86
C ARG A 14 -18.80 0.71 3.27
N LEU A 15 -18.51 0.81 1.97
CA LEU A 15 -17.57 -0.08 1.29
C LEU A 15 -16.16 0.08 1.86
N SER A 16 -15.74 1.31 2.18
CA SER A 16 -14.45 1.58 2.81
C SER A 16 -14.36 0.95 4.21
N CYS A 17 -15.40 1.09 5.04
CA CYS A 17 -15.45 0.46 6.36
C CYS A 17 -15.37 -1.06 6.27
N LEU A 18 -16.08 -1.68 5.33
CA LEU A 18 -16.01 -3.13 5.10
C LEU A 18 -14.59 -3.58 4.72
N CYS A 19 -13.91 -2.84 3.83
CA CYS A 19 -12.51 -3.11 3.50
C CYS A 19 -11.58 -2.95 4.72
N LEU A 20 -11.76 -1.91 5.53
CA LEU A 20 -10.92 -1.63 6.70
C LEU A 20 -11.04 -2.67 7.81
N ILE A 21 -12.21 -3.30 7.97
CA ILE A 21 -12.42 -4.38 8.95
C ILE A 21 -12.11 -5.78 8.40
N GLY A 22 -11.54 -5.88 7.19
CA GLY A 22 -11.22 -7.16 6.54
C GLY A 22 -12.43 -7.89 5.92
N ALA A 23 -13.63 -7.31 5.97
CA ALA A 23 -14.85 -7.84 5.37
C ALA A 23 -14.95 -7.56 3.85
N THR A 24 -13.84 -7.67 3.14
CA THR A 24 -13.72 -7.34 1.70
C THR A 24 -14.67 -8.18 0.84
N GLN A 25 -14.94 -9.44 1.21
CA GLN A 25 -15.87 -10.29 0.48
C GLN A 25 -17.31 -9.75 0.50
N ILE A 26 -17.72 -9.14 1.61
CA ILE A 26 -19.03 -8.49 1.71
C ILE A 26 -19.06 -7.25 0.81
N ALA A 27 -18.00 -6.43 0.84
CA ALA A 27 -17.87 -5.27 -0.04
C ALA A 27 -17.93 -5.67 -1.54
N CYS A 28 -17.28 -6.78 -1.91
CA CYS A 28 -17.33 -7.37 -3.25
C CYS A 28 -18.74 -7.80 -3.68
N VAL A 29 -19.56 -8.31 -2.76
CA VAL A 29 -20.95 -8.66 -3.08
C VAL A 29 -21.80 -7.39 -3.26
N GLU A 30 -21.68 -6.45 -2.34
CA GLU A 30 -22.49 -5.22 -2.36
C GLU A 30 -22.19 -4.32 -3.55
N VAL A 31 -20.92 -4.22 -3.96
CA VAL A 31 -20.51 -3.35 -5.07
C VAL A 31 -21.16 -3.73 -6.41
N LYS A 32 -21.62 -4.99 -6.55
CA LYS A 32 -22.28 -5.45 -7.78
C LYS A 32 -23.57 -4.69 -8.07
N ALA A 33 -24.24 -4.17 -7.04
CA ALA A 33 -25.45 -3.36 -7.18
C ALA A 33 -25.19 -1.99 -7.85
N LEU A 34 -23.93 -1.53 -7.91
CA LEU A 34 -23.56 -0.29 -8.58
C LEU A 34 -23.29 -0.45 -10.08
N GLU A 35 -23.27 -1.69 -10.59
CA GLU A 35 -23.11 -2.02 -12.01
C GLU A 35 -21.97 -1.25 -12.69
N ASP A 36 -22.22 -0.64 -13.85
CA ASP A 36 -21.24 0.09 -14.63
C ASP A 36 -21.32 1.60 -14.38
N LEU A 37 -20.41 2.12 -13.56
CA LEU A 37 -20.31 3.54 -13.26
C LEU A 37 -19.86 4.41 -14.45
N SER A 38 -19.40 3.82 -15.56
CA SER A 38 -19.10 4.56 -16.78
C SER A 38 -20.36 4.90 -17.59
N ALA A 39 -21.50 4.28 -17.26
CA ALA A 39 -22.73 4.42 -18.01
C ALA A 39 -23.22 5.88 -18.10
N PRO A 40 -23.84 6.29 -19.22
CA PRO A 40 -24.31 7.66 -19.42
C PRO A 40 -25.26 8.19 -18.34
N GLY A 41 -25.97 7.29 -17.63
CA GLY A 41 -26.89 7.65 -16.55
C GLY A 41 -26.23 8.29 -15.33
N TYR A 42 -24.92 8.11 -15.15
CA TYR A 42 -24.16 8.75 -14.06
C TYR A 42 -23.64 10.15 -14.41
N TRP A 43 -23.98 10.66 -15.59
CA TRP A 43 -23.56 11.98 -16.05
C TRP A 43 -24.75 12.93 -16.14
N VAL A 44 -24.62 14.10 -15.51
CA VAL A 44 -25.63 15.17 -15.59
C VAL A 44 -25.02 16.35 -16.34
N ALA A 45 -25.78 16.92 -17.27
CA ALA A 45 -25.42 18.19 -17.88
C ALA A 45 -25.57 19.29 -16.84
N GLU A 46 -24.48 19.99 -16.53
CA GLU A 46 -24.53 21.26 -15.84
C GLU A 46 -25.26 22.24 -16.75
N THR A 47 -26.26 22.92 -16.19
CA THR A 47 -26.94 24.03 -16.85
C THR A 47 -25.89 25.01 -17.35
N PRO A 48 -25.89 25.38 -18.64
CA PRO A 48 -24.94 26.35 -19.14
C PRO A 48 -25.14 27.64 -18.34
N ALA A 49 -24.10 28.09 -17.63
CA ALA A 49 -24.04 29.46 -17.17
C ALA A 49 -24.31 30.36 -18.39
N LEU A 50 -25.15 31.39 -18.23
CA LEU A 50 -25.55 32.34 -19.28
C LEU A 50 -24.36 32.67 -20.20
N GLY A 51 -24.26 32.02 -21.36
CA GLY A 51 -23.09 32.17 -22.23
C GLY A 51 -22.67 30.91 -22.97
N GLY A 52 -23.55 30.37 -23.82
CA GLY A 52 -23.23 29.68 -25.09
C GLY A 52 -22.23 28.50 -25.13
N GLY A 53 -21.64 28.08 -24.02
CA GLY A 53 -20.72 26.95 -23.96
C GLY A 53 -21.46 25.62 -24.05
N ARG A 54 -20.82 24.59 -24.65
CA ARG A 54 -21.31 23.21 -24.57
C ARG A 54 -21.47 22.86 -23.08
N GLY A 55 -22.68 22.50 -22.65
CA GLY A 55 -22.99 22.18 -21.27
C GLY A 55 -22.01 21.16 -20.70
N GLN A 56 -21.35 21.53 -19.60
CA GLN A 56 -20.35 20.69 -18.95
C GLN A 56 -21.04 19.45 -18.38
N LYS A 57 -20.52 18.26 -18.66
CA LYS A 57 -21.06 17.04 -18.06
C LYS A 57 -20.32 16.77 -16.76
N ARG A 58 -21.05 16.73 -15.66
CA ARG A 58 -20.52 16.37 -14.33
C ARG A 58 -20.85 14.92 -14.02
N HIS A 59 -19.86 14.16 -13.55
CA HIS A 59 -20.06 12.83 -13.01
C HIS A 59 -20.73 12.92 -11.63
N LEU A 60 -21.81 12.17 -11.42
CA LEU A 60 -22.54 12.13 -10.15
C LEU A 60 -21.79 11.40 -9.05
N VAL A 61 -21.04 10.36 -9.42
CA VAL A 61 -20.31 9.52 -8.47
C VAL A 61 -18.96 10.15 -8.11
N PRO A 62 -18.60 10.27 -6.82
CA PRO A 62 -17.30 10.74 -6.38
C PRO A 62 -16.13 9.92 -6.94
N TRP A 63 -15.01 10.59 -7.19
CA TRP A 63 -13.79 9.98 -7.74
C TRP A 63 -13.32 8.74 -6.95
N GLU A 64 -13.24 8.88 -5.62
CA GLU A 64 -12.77 7.80 -4.74
C GLU A 64 -13.67 6.56 -4.80
N LEU A 65 -14.98 6.75 -4.91
CA LEU A 65 -15.91 5.63 -5.07
C LEU A 65 -15.73 4.94 -6.42
N ARG A 66 -15.47 5.67 -7.50
CA ARG A 66 -15.19 5.06 -8.82
C ARG A 66 -13.95 4.17 -8.77
N LEU A 67 -12.88 4.63 -8.12
CA LEU A 67 -11.66 3.84 -7.92
C LEU A 67 -11.90 2.60 -7.07
N LEU A 68 -12.64 2.74 -5.97
CA LEU A 68 -12.98 1.64 -5.07
C LEU A 68 -13.84 0.58 -5.77
N VAL A 69 -14.81 1.01 -6.58
CA VAL A 69 -15.71 0.13 -7.32
C VAL A 69 -14.94 -0.71 -8.34
N ILE A 70 -14.03 -0.09 -9.11
CA ILE A 70 -13.18 -0.82 -10.07
C ILE A 70 -12.40 -1.92 -9.35
N ARG A 71 -11.77 -1.61 -8.20
CA ARG A 71 -11.00 -2.59 -7.43
C ARG A 71 -11.88 -3.72 -6.88
N LEU A 72 -13.00 -3.39 -6.25
CA LEU A 72 -13.89 -4.39 -5.66
C LEU A 72 -14.53 -5.30 -6.72
N GLN A 73 -14.90 -4.76 -7.89
CA GLN A 73 -15.40 -5.56 -9.00
C GLN A 73 -14.30 -6.46 -9.57
N ALA A 74 -13.07 -5.97 -9.72
CA ALA A 74 -11.93 -6.79 -10.13
C ALA A 74 -11.71 -7.98 -9.18
N LEU A 75 -11.78 -7.73 -7.86
CA LEU A 75 -11.70 -8.77 -6.84
C LEU A 75 -12.88 -9.76 -6.91
N SER A 76 -14.09 -9.25 -7.19
CA SER A 76 -15.32 -10.06 -7.23
C SER A 76 -15.37 -11.02 -8.41
N PHE A 77 -14.89 -10.58 -9.58
CA PHE A 77 -14.94 -11.34 -10.82
C PHE A 77 -13.60 -11.98 -11.17
N SER A 78 -12.54 -11.68 -10.39
CA SER A 78 -11.15 -12.01 -10.71
C SER A 78 -10.74 -11.50 -12.11
N ASP A 79 -11.35 -10.41 -12.59
CA ASP A 79 -11.13 -9.84 -13.92
C ASP A 79 -10.39 -8.50 -13.83
N TRP A 80 -9.07 -8.61 -13.68
CA TRP A 80 -8.18 -7.46 -13.65
C TRP A 80 -7.96 -6.82 -15.03
N ARG A 81 -8.24 -7.53 -16.13
CA ARG A 81 -8.19 -6.95 -17.49
C ARG A 81 -9.26 -5.88 -17.64
N ARG A 82 -10.48 -6.16 -17.18
CA ARG A 82 -11.56 -5.17 -17.16
C ARG A 82 -11.21 -3.97 -16.26
N ALA A 83 -10.61 -4.21 -15.11
CA ALA A 83 -10.16 -3.14 -14.23
C ALA A 83 -9.12 -2.22 -14.90
N LEU A 84 -8.18 -2.80 -15.64
CA LEU A 84 -7.18 -2.06 -16.39
C LEU A 84 -7.83 -1.13 -17.44
N VAL A 85 -8.83 -1.62 -18.17
CA VAL A 85 -9.61 -0.81 -19.12
C VAL A 85 -10.24 0.39 -18.41
N PHE A 86 -10.94 0.16 -17.30
CA PHE A 86 -11.58 1.25 -16.55
C PHE A 86 -10.57 2.25 -15.95
N TYR A 87 -9.41 1.79 -15.47
CA TYR A 87 -8.36 2.71 -15.01
C TYR A 87 -7.81 3.57 -16.15
N TYR A 88 -7.65 3.02 -17.36
CA TYR A 88 -7.24 3.82 -18.53
C TYR A 88 -8.33 4.81 -18.98
N GLU A 89 -9.60 4.45 -18.86
CA GLU A 89 -10.71 5.38 -19.12
C GLU A 89 -10.73 6.54 -18.11
N LEU A 90 -10.55 6.25 -16.81
CA LEU A 90 -10.39 7.28 -15.78
C LEU A 90 -9.14 8.13 -16.02
N ALA A 91 -8.04 7.54 -16.48
CA ALA A 91 -6.83 8.29 -16.81
C ALA A 91 -7.06 9.22 -18.02
N ARG A 92 -7.83 8.77 -19.02
CA ARG A 92 -8.23 9.62 -20.15
C ARG A 92 -9.08 10.78 -19.67
N GLU A 93 -10.06 10.53 -18.80
CA GLU A 93 -10.88 11.57 -18.17
C GLU A 93 -10.00 12.57 -17.40
N ALA A 94 -9.14 12.10 -16.51
CA ALA A 94 -8.26 12.95 -15.71
C ALA A 94 -7.29 13.79 -16.57
N ARG A 95 -6.77 13.25 -17.68
CA ARG A 95 -5.96 14.04 -18.64
C ARG A 95 -6.77 15.14 -19.31
N MET A 96 -8.02 14.86 -19.69
CA MET A 96 -8.91 15.86 -20.27
C MET A 96 -9.25 16.97 -19.26
N GLU A 97 -9.55 16.61 -18.01
CA GLU A 97 -9.83 17.59 -16.94
C GLU A 97 -8.57 18.41 -16.58
N LEU A 98 -7.40 17.77 -16.52
CA LEU A 98 -6.13 18.48 -16.32
C LEU A 98 -5.85 19.46 -17.47
N GLY A 99 -6.04 19.02 -18.71
CA GLY A 99 -5.89 19.89 -19.88
C GLY A 99 -6.85 21.07 -19.84
N ARG A 100 -8.09 20.87 -19.37
CA ARG A 100 -9.05 21.97 -19.17
C ARG A 100 -8.64 22.91 -18.04
N ALA A 101 -8.21 22.37 -16.89
CA ALA A 101 -7.76 23.17 -15.76
C ALA A 101 -6.57 24.07 -16.14
N ILE A 102 -5.60 23.54 -16.91
CA ILE A 102 -4.45 24.32 -17.42
C ILE A 102 -4.89 25.41 -18.40
N ASN A 103 -5.86 25.11 -19.26
CA ASN A 103 -6.33 26.04 -20.31
C ASN A 103 -7.45 26.99 -19.83
N THR A 104 -7.82 26.96 -18.55
CA THR A 104 -8.87 27.83 -17.99
C THR A 104 -8.32 29.26 -17.88
N LYS A 105 -8.99 30.21 -18.56
CA LYS A 105 -8.64 31.65 -18.58
C LYS A 105 -9.62 32.44 -17.71
N PRO A 106 -9.21 33.55 -17.04
CA PRO A 106 -7.91 34.22 -17.16
C PRO A 106 -6.80 33.62 -16.28
N ASN A 107 -7.14 32.89 -15.22
CA ASN A 107 -6.16 32.31 -14.30
C ASN A 107 -6.48 30.83 -14.03
N PRO A 108 -5.57 29.90 -14.35
CA PRO A 108 -5.73 28.49 -14.00
C PRO A 108 -5.62 28.29 -12.48
N ASP A 109 -6.53 27.50 -11.89
CA ASP A 109 -6.48 27.17 -10.47
C ASP A 109 -5.38 26.13 -10.18
N PRO A 110 -4.31 26.49 -9.44
CA PRO A 110 -3.21 25.58 -9.15
C PRO A 110 -3.65 24.39 -8.28
N VAL A 111 -4.68 24.55 -7.44
CA VAL A 111 -5.20 23.48 -6.58
C VAL A 111 -5.85 22.39 -7.42
N VAL A 112 -6.65 22.78 -8.42
CA VAL A 112 -7.31 21.86 -9.34
C VAL A 112 -6.28 21.14 -10.23
N ILE A 113 -5.24 21.85 -10.68
CA ILE A 113 -4.13 21.25 -11.43
C ILE A 113 -3.39 20.23 -10.57
N LYS A 114 -3.03 20.58 -9.32
CA LYS A 114 -2.36 19.66 -8.38
C LYS A 114 -3.22 18.42 -8.11
N LEU A 115 -4.53 18.60 -7.92
CA LEU A 115 -5.50 17.51 -7.73
C LEU A 115 -5.48 16.52 -8.90
N TRP A 116 -5.63 17.00 -10.14
CA TRP A 116 -5.68 16.09 -11.30
C TRP A 116 -4.33 15.44 -11.60
N LYS A 117 -3.21 16.13 -11.35
CA LYS A 117 -1.88 15.52 -11.39
C LYS A 117 -1.76 14.38 -10.37
N SER A 118 -2.19 14.61 -9.12
CA SER A 118 -2.19 13.59 -8.06
C SER A 118 -3.05 12.38 -8.43
N ARG A 119 -4.26 12.60 -8.97
CA ARG A 119 -5.14 11.52 -9.46
C ARG A 119 -4.52 10.70 -10.58
N LEU A 120 -3.81 11.32 -11.53
CA LEU A 120 -3.12 10.61 -12.59
C LEU A 120 -1.98 9.72 -12.05
N LYS A 121 -1.24 10.21 -11.05
CA LYS A 121 -0.21 9.42 -10.38
C LYS A 121 -0.82 8.22 -9.63
N ASP A 122 -1.88 8.45 -8.85
CA ASP A 122 -2.58 7.37 -8.14
C ASP A 122 -3.11 6.31 -9.13
N LEU A 123 -3.70 6.73 -10.25
CA LEU A 123 -4.11 5.83 -11.32
C LEU A 123 -2.94 5.03 -11.92
N SER A 124 -1.77 5.65 -12.16
CA SER A 124 -0.61 4.91 -12.68
C SER A 124 -0.13 3.84 -11.71
N ILE A 125 -0.18 4.12 -10.40
CA ILE A 125 0.19 3.14 -9.39
C ILE A 125 -0.83 1.99 -9.37
N ARG A 126 -2.15 2.29 -9.45
CA ARG A 126 -3.20 1.26 -9.54
C ARG A 126 -3.13 0.40 -10.79
N VAL A 127 -2.71 0.99 -11.92
CA VAL A 127 -2.42 0.26 -13.16
C VAL A 127 -1.29 -0.73 -12.93
N ALA A 128 -0.19 -0.32 -12.28
CA ALA A 128 0.87 -1.25 -11.91
C ALA A 128 0.36 -2.39 -11.02
N SER A 129 -0.47 -2.10 -10.01
CA SER A 129 -1.11 -3.14 -9.19
C SER A 129 -1.96 -4.11 -10.00
N ALA A 130 -2.77 -3.60 -10.92
CA ALA A 130 -3.62 -4.45 -11.76
C ALA A 130 -2.78 -5.37 -12.67
N LEU A 131 -1.65 -4.89 -13.18
CA LEU A 131 -0.71 -5.71 -13.95
C LEU A 131 -0.07 -6.82 -13.10
N VAL A 132 0.29 -6.52 -11.85
CA VAL A 132 0.79 -7.52 -10.88
C VAL A 132 -0.27 -8.58 -10.60
N GLU A 133 -1.52 -8.18 -10.36
CA GLU A 133 -2.63 -9.11 -10.11
C GLU A 133 -2.99 -9.95 -11.35
N MET A 134 -2.74 -9.44 -12.56
CA MET A 134 -2.83 -10.22 -13.81
C MET A 134 -1.68 -11.21 -13.99
N GLY A 135 -0.61 -11.11 -13.19
CA GLY A 135 0.61 -11.88 -13.34
C GLY A 135 1.56 -11.37 -14.44
N ASP A 136 1.27 -10.22 -15.06
CA ASP A 136 2.15 -9.58 -16.03
C ASP A 136 3.19 -8.69 -15.33
N PHE A 137 4.11 -9.35 -14.61
CA PHE A 137 5.14 -8.65 -13.85
C PHE A 137 6.08 -7.84 -14.75
N ALA A 138 6.34 -8.30 -15.99
CA ALA A 138 7.20 -7.60 -16.93
C ALA A 138 6.58 -6.27 -17.39
N ALA A 139 5.27 -6.24 -17.66
CA ALA A 139 4.58 -4.98 -17.92
C ALA A 139 4.54 -4.08 -16.69
N ALA A 140 4.30 -4.63 -15.50
CA ALA A 140 4.30 -3.86 -14.25
C ALA A 140 5.65 -3.17 -13.98
N VAL A 141 6.77 -3.89 -14.16
CA VAL A 141 8.13 -3.33 -14.03
C VAL A 141 8.32 -2.19 -15.02
N ARG A 142 8.09 -2.41 -16.32
CA ARG A 142 8.26 -1.37 -17.35
C ARG A 142 7.39 -0.14 -17.07
N HIS A 143 6.18 -0.34 -16.56
CA HIS A 143 5.27 0.74 -16.21
C HIS A 143 5.82 1.59 -15.04
N LEU A 144 6.25 0.96 -13.95
CA LEU A 144 6.82 1.65 -12.80
C LEU A 144 8.17 2.31 -13.12
N GLU A 145 9.02 1.70 -13.93
CA GLU A 145 10.26 2.32 -14.41
C GLU A 145 10.01 3.57 -15.24
N SER A 146 9.00 3.53 -16.12
CA SER A 146 8.58 4.72 -16.86
C SER A 146 8.10 5.81 -15.92
N LEU A 147 7.32 5.47 -14.89
CA LEU A 147 6.82 6.41 -13.90
C LEU A 147 7.97 7.09 -13.14
N ARG A 148 8.98 6.31 -12.74
CA ARG A 148 10.20 6.81 -12.08
C ARG A 148 10.98 7.80 -12.97
N LYS A 149 11.16 7.47 -14.26
CA LYS A 149 11.87 8.36 -15.22
C LYS A 149 11.13 9.67 -15.44
N THR A 150 9.80 9.65 -15.50
CA THR A 150 8.98 10.86 -15.66
C THR A 150 9.01 11.76 -14.41
N GLY A 151 9.25 11.21 -13.23
CA GLY A 151 9.33 11.96 -11.97
C GLY A 151 10.66 12.70 -11.72
N GLY A 152 11.75 12.31 -12.39
CA GLY A 152 13.11 12.82 -12.11
C GLY A 152 13.53 14.12 -12.80
N GLY A 153 12.61 14.86 -13.44
CA GLY A 153 12.94 15.98 -14.33
C GLY A 153 12.76 17.40 -13.77
N GLY A 154 12.43 17.57 -12.48
CA GLY A 154 12.16 18.88 -11.87
C GLY A 154 12.84 19.08 -10.52
N GLU A 155 12.88 20.33 -10.05
CA GLU A 155 13.45 20.74 -8.76
C GLU A 155 13.03 19.82 -7.60
N VAL A 156 13.98 19.52 -6.71
CA VAL A 156 13.82 18.53 -5.63
C VAL A 156 12.98 19.11 -4.49
N GLU A 157 11.67 19.19 -4.71
CA GLU A 157 10.71 19.40 -3.63
C GLU A 157 10.60 18.12 -2.78
N ALA A 158 10.39 18.26 -1.46
CA ALA A 158 10.28 17.11 -0.55
C ALA A 158 9.16 16.11 -0.93
N GLU A 159 8.06 16.59 -1.52
CA GLU A 159 6.98 15.75 -2.05
C GLU A 159 7.47 14.82 -3.17
N VAL A 160 8.37 15.30 -4.05
CA VAL A 160 8.92 14.53 -5.18
C VAL A 160 9.84 13.41 -4.69
N VAL A 161 10.62 13.66 -3.62
CA VAL A 161 11.51 12.66 -3.00
C VAL A 161 10.71 11.51 -2.39
N GLU A 162 9.63 11.82 -1.67
CA GLU A 162 8.79 10.78 -1.06
C GLU A 162 8.06 9.95 -2.13
N GLU A 163 7.61 10.58 -3.21
CA GLU A 163 7.00 9.89 -4.35
C GLU A 163 7.99 8.97 -5.08
N ASP A 164 9.20 9.44 -5.38
CA ASP A 164 10.24 8.60 -5.99
C ASP A 164 10.57 7.39 -5.10
N ALA A 165 10.69 7.62 -3.79
CA ALA A 165 10.94 6.53 -2.85
C ALA A 165 9.80 5.49 -2.83
N LYS A 166 8.53 5.91 -2.90
CA LYS A 166 7.39 4.97 -3.02
C LYS A 166 7.49 4.13 -4.29
N VAL A 167 7.82 4.73 -5.43
CA VAL A 167 7.98 4.00 -6.70
C VAL A 167 9.18 3.05 -6.66
N ARG A 168 10.31 3.49 -6.09
CA ARG A 168 11.48 2.63 -5.85
C ARG A 168 11.15 1.45 -4.96
N PHE A 169 10.43 1.66 -3.87
CA PHE A 169 9.99 0.61 -2.95
C PHE A 169 9.13 -0.44 -3.67
N MET A 170 8.13 0.00 -4.44
CA MET A 170 7.28 -0.89 -5.24
C MET A 170 8.06 -1.69 -6.29
N LEU A 171 9.01 -1.05 -6.99
CA LEU A 171 9.92 -1.75 -7.91
C LEU A 171 10.77 -2.78 -7.20
N GLY A 172 11.34 -2.43 -6.04
CA GLY A 172 12.16 -3.34 -5.24
C GLY A 172 11.40 -4.59 -4.79
N LEU A 173 10.18 -4.41 -4.28
CA LEU A 173 9.30 -5.54 -3.93
C LEU A 173 8.98 -6.41 -5.14
N LEU A 174 8.64 -5.79 -6.28
CA LEU A 174 8.35 -6.52 -7.51
C LEU A 174 9.58 -7.29 -8.02
N TYR A 175 10.77 -6.72 -7.93
CA TYR A 175 12.02 -7.39 -8.28
C TYR A 175 12.33 -8.57 -7.37
N ILE A 176 12.11 -8.44 -6.06
CA ILE A 176 12.20 -9.56 -5.11
C ILE A 176 11.18 -10.65 -5.49
N ARG A 177 9.94 -10.28 -5.78
CA ARG A 177 8.86 -11.21 -6.11
C ARG A 177 9.14 -12.04 -7.37
N ILE A 178 9.77 -11.45 -8.39
CA ILE A 178 10.15 -12.16 -9.62
C ILE A 178 11.51 -12.86 -9.53
N GLY A 179 12.24 -12.71 -8.43
CA GLY A 179 13.59 -13.27 -8.24
C GLY A 179 14.72 -12.49 -8.92
N ASN A 180 14.48 -11.27 -9.40
CA ASN A 180 15.53 -10.42 -9.96
C ASN A 180 16.22 -9.62 -8.83
N PHE A 181 17.04 -10.32 -8.04
CA PHE A 181 17.69 -9.72 -6.88
C PHE A 181 18.74 -8.65 -7.22
N SER A 182 19.31 -8.69 -8.43
CA SER A 182 20.25 -7.65 -8.90
C SER A 182 19.54 -6.31 -9.03
N ALA A 183 18.42 -6.28 -9.75
CA ALA A 183 17.62 -5.07 -9.91
C ALA A 183 16.96 -4.63 -8.58
N ALA A 184 16.58 -5.58 -7.72
CA ALA A 184 16.13 -5.26 -6.37
C ALA A 184 17.21 -4.52 -5.57
N LYS A 185 18.46 -4.96 -5.64
CA LYS A 185 19.59 -4.29 -4.97
C LYS A 185 19.84 -2.89 -5.54
N GLU A 186 19.71 -2.70 -6.85
CA GLU A 186 19.82 -1.39 -7.50
C GLU A 186 18.68 -0.42 -7.13
N SER A 187 17.54 -0.94 -6.67
CA SER A 187 16.41 -0.13 -6.21
C SER A 187 16.55 0.37 -4.76
N LEU A 188 17.49 -0.19 -4.00
CA LEU A 188 17.77 0.23 -2.63
C LEU A 188 18.22 1.69 -2.57
N PRO A 189 17.92 2.41 -1.47
CA PRO A 189 18.51 3.71 -1.25
C PRO A 189 20.06 3.59 -1.26
N PRO A 190 20.77 4.65 -1.67
CA PRO A 190 22.21 4.69 -1.47
C PRO A 190 22.51 4.48 0.03
N PRO A 191 23.62 3.79 0.37
CA PRO A 191 24.00 3.62 1.76
C PRO A 191 24.07 5.00 2.43
N PRO A 192 23.66 5.10 3.72
CA PRO A 192 23.68 6.36 4.43
C PRO A 192 25.10 6.93 4.35
N GLN A 193 25.28 8.02 3.61
CA GLN A 193 26.54 8.73 3.61
C GLN A 193 26.75 9.28 5.03
N PRO A 194 27.92 9.10 5.65
CA PRO A 194 28.20 9.70 6.93
C PRO A 194 27.93 11.19 6.79
N ALA A 195 26.97 11.70 7.57
CA ALA A 195 26.58 13.09 7.50
C ALA A 195 27.83 13.94 7.71
N SER A 196 28.32 14.59 6.65
CA SER A 196 29.23 15.70 6.81
C SER A 196 28.51 16.69 7.73
N PRO A 197 29.09 17.05 8.90
CA PRO A 197 28.42 17.97 9.81
C PRO A 197 28.26 19.29 9.08
N LYS A 198 27.03 19.58 8.62
CA LYS A 198 26.68 20.93 8.20
C LYS A 198 26.60 21.75 9.49
N PRO A 199 27.37 22.84 9.62
CA PRO A 199 27.22 23.76 10.73
C PRO A 199 25.93 24.55 10.50
N SER A 200 24.81 23.97 10.89
CA SER A 200 23.57 24.73 11.08
C SER A 200 23.26 24.68 12.57
N ASP A 201 23.57 25.78 13.24
CA ASP A 201 23.10 26.12 14.58
C ASP A 201 21.57 26.18 14.53
N ASN A 202 20.91 25.05 14.77
CA ASN A 202 19.55 24.95 15.30
C ASN A 202 19.26 23.46 15.58
N PRO A 203 18.93 23.05 16.82
CA PRO A 203 18.47 21.70 17.08
C PRO A 203 17.15 21.46 16.32
N PRO A 204 17.02 20.39 15.51
CA PRO A 204 15.78 20.12 14.81
C PRO A 204 14.67 19.83 15.82
N THR A 205 13.72 20.77 15.92
CA THR A 205 12.51 20.66 16.71
C THR A 205 11.65 19.55 16.11
N HIS A 206 11.47 18.43 16.83
CA HIS A 206 10.49 17.34 16.56
C HIS A 206 10.04 17.13 15.09
N GLN A 207 10.96 17.11 14.12
CA GLN A 207 10.58 16.74 12.75
C GLN A 207 10.48 15.22 12.72
N THR A 208 9.28 14.67 12.54
CA THR A 208 9.09 13.24 12.26
C THR A 208 9.93 12.84 11.06
N ALA A 209 10.68 11.74 11.16
CA ALA A 209 11.46 11.23 10.04
C ALA A 209 10.55 11.05 8.80
N PRO A 210 11.02 11.42 7.60
CA PRO A 210 10.28 11.19 6.37
C PRO A 210 9.81 9.74 6.22
N THR A 211 8.57 9.55 5.79
CA THR A 211 7.92 8.23 5.64
C THR A 211 8.75 7.25 4.81
N TYR A 212 9.53 7.74 3.83
CA TYR A 212 10.32 6.89 2.95
C TYR A 212 11.46 6.13 3.66
N PHE A 213 11.95 6.63 4.80
CA PHE A 213 12.96 5.93 5.60
C PHE A 213 12.47 4.56 6.07
N TYR A 214 11.18 4.46 6.35
CA TYR A 214 10.55 3.22 6.77
C TYR A 214 10.46 2.20 5.62
N THR A 215 10.01 2.63 4.44
CA THR A 215 9.95 1.77 3.25
C THR A 215 11.34 1.31 2.80
N ASP A 216 12.32 2.19 2.88
CA ASP A 216 13.71 1.90 2.59
C ASP A 216 14.29 0.85 3.56
N HIS A 217 13.98 0.97 4.86
CA HIS A 217 14.35 -0.04 5.85
C HIS A 217 13.72 -1.41 5.55
N ILE A 218 12.41 -1.46 5.29
CA ILE A 218 11.72 -2.72 4.94
C ILE A 218 12.38 -3.39 3.74
N LEU A 219 12.62 -2.64 2.66
CA LEU A 219 13.21 -3.22 1.44
C LEU A 219 14.63 -3.72 1.68
N THR A 220 15.42 -2.97 2.44
CA THR A 220 16.79 -3.35 2.83
C THR A 220 16.80 -4.63 3.66
N SER A 221 15.83 -4.79 4.56
CA SER A 221 15.71 -5.97 5.43
C SER A 221 15.12 -7.19 4.73
N LEU A 222 14.19 -6.99 3.78
CA LEU A 222 13.58 -8.09 2.99
C LEU A 222 14.55 -8.73 2.01
N LEU A 223 15.48 -7.98 1.42
CA LEU A 223 16.41 -8.50 0.42
C LEU A 223 17.27 -9.67 0.94
N PRO A 224 17.98 -9.57 2.09
CA PRO A 224 18.72 -10.71 2.63
C PRO A 224 17.80 -11.87 3.03
N THR A 225 16.58 -11.60 3.51
CA THR A 225 15.57 -12.65 3.76
C THR A 225 15.25 -13.42 2.49
N ALA A 226 15.03 -12.71 1.37
CA ALA A 226 14.69 -13.33 0.09
C ALA A 226 15.88 -14.11 -0.54
N LEU A 227 17.11 -13.70 -0.23
CA LEU A 227 18.34 -14.39 -0.65
C LEU A 227 18.72 -15.58 0.25
N GLY A 228 17.98 -15.84 1.33
CA GLY A 228 18.33 -16.87 2.31
C GLY A 228 19.58 -16.54 3.14
N LEU A 229 19.98 -15.27 3.19
CA LEU A 229 21.11 -14.80 3.99
C LEU A 229 20.64 -14.52 5.43
N TRP A 230 20.35 -15.58 6.17
CA TRP A 230 19.61 -15.49 7.43
C TRP A 230 20.31 -14.66 8.52
N GLU A 231 21.64 -14.74 8.64
CA GLU A 231 22.38 -13.89 9.61
C GLU A 231 22.31 -12.40 9.25
N ALA A 232 22.43 -12.06 7.96
CA ALA A 232 22.26 -10.70 7.49
C ALA A 232 20.81 -10.22 7.67
N SER A 233 19.83 -11.10 7.43
CA SER A 233 18.40 -10.86 7.66
C SER A 233 18.13 -10.52 9.13
N ILE A 234 18.65 -11.32 10.06
CA ILE A 234 18.51 -11.08 11.50
C ILE A 234 19.13 -9.74 11.90
N THR A 235 20.32 -9.44 11.38
CA THR A 235 20.99 -8.15 11.64
C THR A 235 20.15 -6.98 11.13
N ALA A 236 19.58 -7.11 9.93
CA ALA A 236 18.75 -6.07 9.32
C ALA A 236 17.43 -5.86 10.09
N TRP A 237 16.69 -6.93 10.41
CA TRP A 237 15.43 -6.85 11.16
C TRP A 237 15.60 -6.47 12.64
N SER A 238 16.78 -6.72 13.22
CA SER A 238 17.10 -6.28 14.59
C SER A 238 17.46 -4.80 14.65
N THR A 239 17.85 -4.21 13.51
CA THR A 239 18.15 -2.78 13.44
C THR A 239 16.83 -2.01 13.43
N PRO A 240 16.56 -1.11 14.39
CA PRO A 240 15.33 -0.34 14.37
C PRO A 240 15.29 0.57 13.13
N PRO A 241 14.09 0.86 12.58
CA PRO A 241 13.98 1.75 11.45
C PRO A 241 14.54 3.15 11.82
N PRO A 242 15.18 3.85 10.87
CA PRO A 242 15.76 5.15 11.13
C PRO A 242 14.68 6.12 11.62
N SER A 243 14.96 6.79 12.75
CA SER A 243 14.07 7.75 13.37
C SER A 243 14.75 9.10 13.51
N SER A 244 13.94 10.15 13.59
CA SER A 244 14.44 11.51 13.78
C SER A 244 14.83 11.82 15.23
N SER A 245 14.52 10.92 16.16
CA SER A 245 14.90 11.03 17.57
C SER A 245 15.71 9.81 17.98
N SER A 246 17.03 9.99 18.12
CA SER A 246 17.94 8.95 18.62
C SER A 246 17.62 8.49 20.05
N LEU A 247 16.79 9.25 20.80
CA LEU A 247 16.38 8.91 22.16
C LEU A 247 15.23 7.89 22.21
N HIS A 248 14.35 7.87 21.20
CA HIS A 248 13.19 6.97 21.16
C HIS A 248 12.94 6.48 19.73
N PRO A 249 13.65 5.42 19.26
CA PRO A 249 13.31 4.79 18.00
C PRO A 249 11.87 4.26 18.07
N PRO A 250 11.07 4.35 16.98
CA PRO A 250 9.76 3.75 16.97
C PRO A 250 9.93 2.24 17.18
N PRO A 251 9.02 1.61 17.94
CA PRO A 251 9.08 0.17 18.16
C PRO A 251 9.01 -0.55 16.81
N SER A 252 9.73 -1.65 16.70
CA SER A 252 9.67 -2.49 15.50
C SER A 252 8.23 -2.89 15.24
N THR A 253 7.82 -2.86 13.98
CA THR A 253 6.44 -3.21 13.64
C THR A 253 6.18 -4.69 13.87
N ILE A 254 4.89 -5.03 14.00
CA ILE A 254 4.43 -6.42 14.12
C ILE A 254 5.05 -7.30 13.02
N LEU A 255 5.15 -6.78 11.79
CA LEU A 255 5.71 -7.50 10.64
C LEU A 255 7.24 -7.63 10.71
N GLU A 256 7.96 -6.61 11.19
CA GLU A 256 9.42 -6.70 11.40
C GLU A 256 9.77 -7.75 12.45
N ARG A 257 9.09 -7.74 13.60
CA ARG A 257 9.29 -8.75 14.66
C ARG A 257 8.96 -10.15 14.15
N HIS A 258 7.88 -10.28 13.37
CA HIS A 258 7.52 -11.54 12.75
C HIS A 258 8.61 -12.03 11.76
N ASN A 259 9.10 -11.17 10.89
CA ASN A 259 10.16 -11.51 9.92
C ASN A 259 11.51 -11.82 10.60
N LEU A 260 11.82 -11.14 11.71
CA LEU A 260 12.94 -11.47 12.58
C LEU A 260 12.80 -12.89 13.14
N ALA A 261 11.63 -13.21 13.72
CA ALA A 261 11.36 -14.54 14.27
C ALA A 261 11.48 -15.63 13.20
N VAL A 262 10.94 -15.40 11.99
CA VAL A 262 11.10 -16.32 10.85
C VAL A 262 12.58 -16.52 10.52
N SER A 263 13.37 -15.44 10.47
CA SER A 263 14.81 -15.54 10.21
C SER A 263 15.56 -16.33 11.30
N LEU A 264 15.15 -16.17 12.57
CA LEU A 264 15.70 -16.93 13.70
C LEU A 264 15.39 -18.44 13.58
N VAL A 265 14.19 -18.81 13.12
CA VAL A 265 13.85 -20.22 12.85
C VAL A 265 14.83 -20.86 11.86
N TYR A 266 15.15 -20.18 10.76
CA TYR A 266 16.07 -20.70 9.74
C TYR A 266 17.53 -20.82 10.21
N THR A 267 17.90 -20.20 11.34
CA THR A 267 19.22 -20.35 11.96
C THR A 267 19.21 -21.31 13.16
N GLY A 268 18.08 -21.96 13.45
CA GLY A 268 17.94 -22.89 14.57
C GLY A 268 17.77 -22.22 15.94
N ARG A 269 17.61 -20.89 16.00
CA ARG A 269 17.35 -20.12 17.23
C ARG A 269 15.88 -20.18 17.64
N LEU A 270 15.37 -21.39 17.82
CA LEU A 270 13.93 -21.66 17.97
C LEU A 270 13.33 -21.07 19.26
N SER A 271 14.09 -21.02 20.35
CA SER A 271 13.62 -20.40 21.61
C SER A 271 13.36 -18.90 21.43
N GLN A 272 14.32 -18.16 20.89
CA GLN A 272 14.17 -16.72 20.63
C GLN A 272 13.03 -16.44 19.65
N ALA A 273 12.91 -17.24 18.59
CA ALA A 273 11.81 -17.11 17.64
C ALA A 273 10.45 -17.32 18.33
N ARG A 274 10.36 -18.30 19.23
CA ARG A 274 9.12 -18.62 19.94
C ARG A 274 8.72 -17.49 20.85
N ASP A 275 9.65 -17.01 21.67
CA ASP A 275 9.38 -15.94 22.62
C ASP A 275 8.87 -14.69 21.88
N ILE A 276 9.48 -14.31 20.74
CA ILE A 276 9.01 -13.19 19.92
C ILE A 276 7.58 -13.41 19.38
N LEU A 277 7.25 -14.60 18.87
CA LEU A 277 5.93 -14.88 18.32
C LEU A 277 4.85 -15.01 19.40
N GLU A 278 5.18 -15.57 20.57
CA GLU A 278 4.29 -15.62 21.73
C GLU A 278 4.00 -14.21 22.26
N ASP A 279 5.02 -13.36 22.41
CA ASP A 279 4.85 -11.95 22.78
C ASP A 279 3.90 -11.20 21.82
N LEU A 280 4.10 -11.37 20.50
CA LEU A 280 3.23 -10.74 19.50
C LEU A 280 1.77 -11.18 19.65
N LEU A 281 1.54 -12.45 19.99
CA LEU A 281 0.19 -12.97 20.22
C LEU A 281 -0.40 -12.42 21.54
N GLU A 282 0.39 -12.33 22.61
CA GLU A 282 -0.02 -11.77 23.90
C GLU A 282 -0.37 -10.27 23.81
N GLU A 283 0.30 -9.54 22.92
CA GLU A 283 -0.06 -8.17 22.54
C GLU A 283 -1.39 -8.05 21.76
N GLY A 284 -2.05 -9.17 21.49
CA GLY A 284 -3.36 -9.23 20.83
C GLY A 284 -3.30 -9.26 19.30
N ASN A 285 -2.15 -9.61 18.71
CA ASN A 285 -2.03 -9.75 17.26
C ASN A 285 -2.37 -11.19 16.82
N ALA A 286 -3.20 -11.33 15.78
CA ALA A 286 -3.77 -12.63 15.41
C ALA A 286 -3.97 -12.79 13.89
N PHE A 287 -2.92 -12.56 13.09
CA PHE A 287 -2.96 -12.78 11.64
C PHE A 287 -2.50 -14.19 11.26
N PHE A 288 -2.91 -14.64 10.07
CA PHE A 288 -2.67 -16.00 9.59
C PHE A 288 -1.20 -16.43 9.67
N ALA A 289 -0.27 -15.62 9.16
CA ALA A 289 1.15 -15.99 9.16
C ALA A 289 1.75 -16.10 10.57
N LEU A 290 1.37 -15.22 11.51
CA LEU A 290 1.77 -15.32 12.92
C LEU A 290 1.29 -16.62 13.55
N THR A 291 0.00 -16.90 13.46
CA THR A 291 -0.60 -18.10 14.06
C THR A 291 -0.07 -19.38 13.44
N PHE A 292 0.10 -19.42 12.11
CA PHE A 292 0.69 -20.55 11.41
C PHE A 292 2.14 -20.82 11.81
N ASN A 293 2.99 -19.78 11.80
CA ASN A 293 4.41 -19.93 12.16
C ASN A 293 4.59 -20.31 13.63
N LEU A 294 3.78 -19.76 14.54
CA LEU A 294 3.81 -20.11 15.95
C LEU A 294 3.36 -21.57 16.19
N CYS A 295 2.30 -22.01 15.51
CA CYS A 295 1.86 -23.41 15.55
C CYS A 295 2.95 -24.37 15.05
N THR A 296 3.61 -24.01 13.96
CA THR A 296 4.73 -24.80 13.39
C THR A 296 5.87 -24.87 14.40
N LEU A 297 6.18 -23.76 15.06
CA LEU A 297 7.26 -23.72 16.04
C LEU A 297 6.95 -24.56 17.28
N TRP A 298 5.70 -24.58 17.78
CA TRP A 298 5.31 -25.48 18.86
C TRP A 298 5.45 -26.95 18.50
N GLU A 299 5.10 -27.34 17.27
CA GLU A 299 5.33 -28.71 16.79
C GLU A 299 6.83 -29.08 16.77
N LEU A 300 7.72 -28.10 16.57
CA LEU A 300 9.16 -28.31 16.56
C LEU A 300 9.80 -28.35 17.96
N VAL A 301 9.25 -27.64 18.94
CA VAL A 301 9.92 -27.38 20.23
C VAL A 301 9.16 -27.88 21.45
N THR A 302 7.93 -28.38 21.31
CA THR A 302 7.13 -28.86 22.44
C THR A 302 6.54 -30.24 22.19
N ASP A 303 6.20 -30.95 23.27
CA ASP A 303 5.55 -32.24 23.18
C ASP A 303 4.15 -32.15 22.55
N GLY A 304 3.68 -33.27 21.99
CA GLY A 304 2.45 -33.31 21.20
C GLY A 304 1.19 -32.91 21.97
N ASP A 305 1.09 -33.24 23.27
CA ASP A 305 -0.07 -32.89 24.08
C ASP A 305 -0.05 -31.41 24.51
N VAL A 306 1.13 -30.88 24.86
CA VAL A 306 1.32 -29.43 25.12
C VAL A 306 1.01 -28.60 23.88
N THR A 307 1.42 -29.08 22.70
CA THR A 307 1.13 -28.43 21.42
C THR A 307 -0.38 -28.31 21.18
N LYS A 308 -1.14 -29.38 21.45
CA LYS A 308 -2.61 -29.39 21.26
C LYS A 308 -3.29 -28.36 22.17
N ASP A 309 -2.90 -28.33 23.45
CA ASP A 309 -3.46 -27.37 24.40
C ASP A 309 -3.15 -25.93 23.97
N LYS A 310 -1.89 -25.62 23.62
CA LYS A 310 -1.52 -24.30 23.13
C LYS A 310 -2.31 -23.89 21.88
N LYS A 311 -2.49 -24.80 20.90
CA LYS A 311 -3.28 -24.52 19.69
C LYS A 311 -4.75 -24.22 19.98
N ARG A 312 -5.36 -24.95 20.93
CA ARG A 312 -6.74 -24.69 21.37
C ARG A 312 -6.83 -23.28 21.98
N ASP A 313 -5.92 -22.95 22.88
CA ASP A 313 -5.92 -21.65 23.57
C ASP A 313 -5.75 -20.48 22.57
N VAL A 314 -4.93 -20.64 21.53
CA VAL A 314 -4.84 -19.63 20.46
C VAL A 314 -6.15 -19.50 19.69
N ALA A 315 -6.78 -20.62 19.31
CA ALA A 315 -8.04 -20.56 18.58
C ALA A 315 -9.11 -19.79 19.38
N GLU A 316 -9.19 -20.03 20.69
CA GLU A 316 -10.09 -19.30 21.59
C GLU A 316 -9.73 -17.81 21.68
N LYS A 317 -8.45 -17.46 21.81
CA LYS A 317 -7.98 -16.06 21.82
C LYS A 317 -8.27 -15.33 20.51
N VAL A 318 -8.03 -15.97 19.37
CA VAL A 318 -8.30 -15.40 18.03
C VAL A 318 -9.80 -15.15 17.83
N LEU A 319 -10.64 -16.08 18.28
CA LEU A 319 -12.10 -15.95 18.26
C LEU A 319 -12.57 -14.80 19.17
N ALA A 320 -12.06 -14.72 20.39
CA ALA A 320 -12.39 -13.64 21.34
C ALA A 320 -11.89 -12.27 20.86
N ALA A 321 -10.76 -12.23 20.16
CA ALA A 321 -10.27 -11.04 19.49
C ALA A 321 -11.13 -10.66 18.27
N GLY A 322 -12.11 -11.46 17.84
CA GLY A 322 -13.03 -11.12 16.75
C GLY A 322 -12.35 -10.98 15.39
N GLY A 323 -11.28 -11.74 15.14
CA GLY A 323 -10.47 -11.59 13.93
C GLY A 323 -9.75 -10.24 13.81
N ARG A 324 -9.59 -9.51 14.94
CA ARG A 324 -8.98 -8.18 14.93
C ARG A 324 -7.50 -8.29 14.54
N ARG A 325 -7.20 -7.57 13.45
CA ARG A 325 -5.87 -7.33 12.86
C ARG A 325 -5.32 -8.53 12.08
N GLU A 326 -5.89 -8.78 10.89
CA GLU A 326 -5.01 -9.09 9.77
C GLU A 326 -4.00 -7.94 9.68
N ALA A 327 -2.71 -8.23 9.85
CA ALA A 327 -1.64 -7.26 9.69
C ALA A 327 -1.65 -6.80 8.22
N GLY A 328 -2.45 -5.78 7.94
CA GLY A 328 -2.68 -5.24 6.60
C GLY A 328 -3.05 -6.33 5.59
N ALA A 329 -4.34 -6.47 5.29
CA ALA A 329 -4.70 -6.66 3.89
C ALA A 329 -4.17 -5.41 3.18
N ALA A 330 -2.88 -5.47 2.82
CA ALA A 330 -2.17 -4.36 2.24
C ALA A 330 -3.02 -3.90 1.07
N TRP A 331 -3.39 -2.63 1.13
CA TRP A 331 -4.04 -1.91 0.06
C TRP A 331 -3.26 -2.03 -1.28
N PHE A 332 -2.07 -2.63 -1.25
CA PHE A 332 -1.27 -3.18 -2.33
C PHE A 332 -0.82 -4.61 -2.02
N LYS A 333 -1.23 -5.61 -2.83
CA LYS A 333 -0.46 -6.85 -2.97
C LYS A 333 0.68 -6.56 -3.95
N MET A 334 1.82 -6.09 -3.45
CA MET A 334 3.11 -6.16 -4.13
C MET A 334 4.05 -6.94 -3.24
#